data_AF-A0A3A8LQW9-F1
#
_entry.id   AF-A0A3A8LQW9-F1
#
_cell.length_a   1.000
_cell.length_b   1.000
_cell.length_c   1.000
_cell.angle_alpha   90.00
_cell.angle_beta   90.00
_cell.angle_gamma   90.00
#
_symmetry.space_group_name_H-M   'P 1'
#
loop_
_entity.id
_entity.type
_entity.pdbx_description
1 polymer ?
#
loop_
_entity_poly.entity_id
_entity_poly.type
_entity_poly.pdbx_seq_one_letter_code
_entity_poly.pdbx_strand_id
1 'polypeptide(L)'
;MHQAGHNYQTAMHATCIDIDPRCVHMTYVQLALLHIPAVVILGNSLMLEEREVWYTPAHVLGGWNRKLAARERSQETSPPVDSERNFVPAEMGTVLSILEAIEPPQAPAIIEAVPQQHAEIARQREQLSLF
;
A
#
# COMPACT_ATOMS: atom_id res chain seq x y z
N MET A 1 7.19 3.55 -18.47
CA MET A 1 7.27 4.78 -17.64
C MET A 1 8.00 5.92 -18.34
N HIS A 2 9.26 5.76 -18.77
CA HIS A 2 9.97 6.85 -19.50
C HIS A 2 9.31 7.29 -20.81
N GLN A 3 8.66 6.37 -21.53
CA GLN A 3 7.91 6.69 -22.76
C GLN A 3 6.67 7.55 -22.50
N ALA A 4 6.14 7.59 -21.27
CA ALA A 4 4.97 8.40 -20.91
C ALA A 4 5.35 9.82 -20.43
N GLY A 5 6.64 10.17 -20.37
CA GLY A 5 7.11 11.51 -19.98
C GLY A 5 6.94 11.87 -18.50
N HIS A 6 6.38 10.99 -17.67
CA HIS A 6 6.19 11.25 -16.24
C HIS A 6 7.44 10.91 -15.42
N ASN A 7 7.90 11.86 -14.62
CA ASN A 7 8.95 11.61 -13.62
C ASN A 7 8.37 10.82 -12.44
N TYR A 8 8.77 9.56 -12.34
CA TYR A 8 8.30 8.64 -11.31
C TYR A 8 8.67 9.08 -9.89
N GLN A 9 9.78 9.80 -9.71
CA GLN A 9 10.22 10.26 -8.38
C GLN A 9 9.25 11.27 -7.75
N THR A 10 8.49 12.00 -8.58
CA THR A 10 7.53 13.01 -8.12
C THR A 10 6.07 12.58 -8.31
N ALA A 11 5.81 11.73 -9.31
CA ALA A 11 4.45 11.38 -9.73
C ALA A 11 3.96 10.03 -9.18
N MET A 12 4.84 9.23 -8.57
CA MET A 12 4.52 7.89 -8.09
C MET A 12 4.99 7.70 -6.65
N HIS A 13 4.20 6.96 -5.89
CA HIS A 13 4.59 6.39 -4.60
C HIS A 13 4.28 4.89 -4.63
N ALA A 14 5.19 4.09 -4.09
CA ALA A 14 5.06 2.64 -4.05
C ALA A 14 4.85 2.14 -2.62
N THR A 15 3.94 1.19 -2.46
CA THR A 15 3.81 0.38 -1.24
C THR A 15 4.10 -1.07 -1.61
N CYS A 16 5.05 -1.68 -0.93
CA CYS A 16 5.51 -3.04 -1.20
C CYS A 16 5.43 -3.86 0.08
N ILE A 17 5.00 -5.12 -0.02
CA ILE A 17 4.97 -6.06 1.09
C ILE A 17 5.54 -7.41 0.63
N ASP A 18 6.40 -8.00 1.44
CA ASP A 18 6.97 -9.33 1.21
C ASP A 18 7.16 -10.08 2.54
N ILE A 19 7.11 -11.41 2.50
CA ILE A 19 7.27 -12.28 3.66
C ILE A 19 8.75 -12.61 3.95
N ASP A 20 9.63 -12.50 2.95
CA ASP A 20 11.07 -12.75 3.09
C ASP A 20 11.81 -11.43 3.41
N PRO A 21 12.48 -11.33 4.58
CA PRO A 21 13.31 -10.17 4.93
C PRO A 21 14.37 -9.83 3.88
N ARG A 22 14.92 -10.81 3.16
CA ARG A 22 15.89 -10.57 2.09
C ARG A 22 15.24 -9.79 0.95
N CYS A 23 14.03 -10.17 0.53
CA CYS A 23 13.28 -9.47 -0.50
C CYS A 23 12.95 -8.04 -0.08
N VAL A 24 12.57 -7.83 1.19
CA VAL A 24 12.33 -6.50 1.77
C VAL A 24 13.58 -5.63 1.67
N HIS A 25 14.74 -6.12 2.11
CA HIS A 25 15.99 -5.35 2.06
C HIS A 25 16.44 -5.05 0.63
N MET A 26 16.39 -6.03 -0.27
CA MET A 26 16.74 -5.81 -1.68
C MET A 26 15.82 -4.78 -2.31
N THR A 27 14.51 -4.87 -2.06
CA THR A 27 13.51 -3.91 -2.55
C THR A 27 13.78 -2.51 -2.02
N TYR A 28 14.05 -2.39 -0.71
CA TYR A 28 14.40 -1.11 -0.09
C TYR A 28 15.61 -0.45 -0.77
N VAL A 29 16.71 -1.20 -0.95
CA VAL A 29 17.92 -0.69 -1.60
C VAL A 29 17.62 -0.20 -3.01
N GLN A 30 16.89 -0.97 -3.82
CA GLN A 30 16.57 -0.59 -5.19
C GLN A 30 15.73 0.70 -5.25
N LEU A 31 14.68 0.79 -4.42
CA LEU A 31 13.81 1.97 -4.38
C LEU A 31 14.55 3.21 -3.85
N ALA A 32 15.41 3.04 -2.85
CA ALA A 32 16.21 4.12 -2.31
C ALA A 32 17.21 4.67 -3.35
N LEU A 33 17.92 3.79 -4.06
CA LEU A 33 18.91 4.18 -5.08
C LEU A 33 18.28 4.87 -6.29
N LEU A 34 17.08 4.46 -6.68
CA LEU A 34 16.32 5.09 -7.76
C LEU A 34 15.59 6.38 -7.32
N HIS A 35 15.73 6.77 -6.05
CA HIS A 35 15.02 7.90 -5.45
C HIS A 35 13.49 7.79 -5.61
N ILE A 36 12.96 6.57 -5.49
CA ILE A 36 11.52 6.31 -5.56
C ILE A 36 10.93 6.48 -4.15
N PRO A 37 9.92 7.35 -3.98
CA PRO A 37 9.19 7.43 -2.72
C PRO A 37 8.42 6.13 -2.47
N ALA A 38 8.72 5.44 -1.37
CA ALA A 38 8.08 4.17 -1.08
C ALA A 38 8.01 3.81 0.40
N VAL A 39 7.10 2.88 0.71
CA VAL A 39 7.01 2.13 1.98
C VAL A 39 7.22 0.65 1.65
N VAL A 40 8.16 0.00 2.32
CA VAL A 40 8.42 -1.43 2.18
C VAL A 40 8.13 -2.12 3.51
N ILE A 41 7.29 -3.15 3.47
CA ILE A 41 6.75 -3.81 4.65
C ILE A 41 7.22 -5.27 4.67
N LEU A 42 7.76 -5.71 5.80
CA LEU A 42 7.93 -7.14 6.08
C LEU A 42 6.61 -7.65 6.66
N GLY A 43 5.95 -8.59 5.99
CA GLY A 43 4.63 -9.02 6.41
C GLY A 43 4.01 -10.10 5.53
N ASN A 44 2.85 -10.59 5.95
CA ASN A 44 2.04 -11.53 5.18
C ASN A 44 0.83 -10.81 4.61
N SER A 45 0.85 -10.56 3.31
CA SER A 45 -0.22 -9.84 2.60
C SER A 45 -1.56 -10.59 2.59
N LEU A 46 -1.56 -11.93 2.66
CA LEU A 46 -2.79 -12.72 2.70
C LEU A 46 -3.43 -12.73 4.10
N MET A 47 -2.61 -12.58 5.14
CA MET A 47 -3.06 -12.53 6.54
C MET A 47 -3.20 -11.11 7.07
N LEU A 48 -2.94 -10.09 6.24
CA LEU A 48 -2.90 -8.68 6.61
C LEU A 48 -2.00 -8.42 7.84
N GLU A 49 -0.88 -9.15 7.92
CA GLU A 49 0.10 -9.03 9.00
C GLU A 49 1.24 -8.13 8.57
N GLU A 50 1.58 -7.13 9.39
CA GLU A 50 2.76 -6.29 9.23
C GLU A 50 3.69 -6.48 10.42
N ARG A 51 4.97 -6.73 10.17
CA ARG A 51 6.00 -6.98 11.19
C ARG A 51 6.98 -5.80 11.28
N GLU A 52 7.41 -5.29 10.14
CA GLU A 52 8.31 -4.13 10.07
C GLU A 52 7.93 -3.22 8.90
N VAL A 53 8.17 -1.92 9.07
CA VAL A 53 7.87 -0.89 8.06
C VAL A 53 9.10 -0.03 7.80
N TRP A 54 9.50 0.03 6.53
CA TRP A 54 10.71 0.72 6.08
C TRP A 54 10.36 1.83 5.09
N TYR A 55 10.67 3.07 5.45
CA TYR A 55 10.44 4.24 4.61
C TYR A 55 11.70 4.59 3.79
N THR A 56 11.56 4.78 2.48
CA THR A 56 12.70 5.26 1.68
C THR A 56 13.02 6.73 1.99
N PRO A 57 14.27 7.18 1.80
CA PRO A 57 14.62 8.59 2.02
C PRO A 57 13.77 9.56 1.19
N ALA A 58 13.46 9.21 -0.07
CA ALA A 58 12.60 10.00 -0.95
C ALA A 58 11.15 10.11 -0.42
N HIS A 59 10.65 9.08 0.28
CA HIS A 59 9.35 9.14 0.95
C HIS A 59 9.34 10.22 2.06
N VAL A 60 10.35 10.18 2.93
CA VAL A 60 10.46 11.08 4.08
C VAL A 60 10.71 12.52 3.62
N LEU A 61 11.73 12.74 2.79
CA LEU A 61 12.10 14.07 2.28
C LEU A 61 11.02 14.66 1.39
N GLY A 62 10.32 13.82 0.62
CA GLY A 62 9.21 14.24 -0.24
C GLY A 62 7.92 14.55 0.51
N GLY A 63 7.87 14.36 1.84
CA GLY A 63 6.71 14.63 2.68
C GLY A 63 5.49 13.80 2.31
N TRP A 64 5.69 12.54 1.90
CA TRP A 64 4.64 11.73 1.28
C TRP A 64 3.51 11.35 2.23
N ASN A 65 3.76 11.17 3.53
CA ASN A 65 2.71 10.97 4.53
C ASN A 65 1.60 12.04 4.43
N ARG A 66 1.99 13.33 4.32
CA ARG A 66 1.02 14.43 4.20
C ARG A 66 0.30 14.41 2.86
N LYS A 67 1.01 14.08 1.77
CA LYS A 67 0.43 14.01 0.42
C LYS A 67 -0.63 12.91 0.32
N LEU A 68 -0.35 11.75 0.89
CA LEU A 68 -1.28 10.61 0.91
C LEU A 68 -2.51 10.91 1.77
N ALA A 69 -2.32 11.42 2.99
CA ALA A 69 -3.44 11.80 3.86
C ALA A 69 -4.35 12.88 3.24
N ALA A 70 -3.77 13.86 2.52
CA ALA A 70 -4.55 14.86 1.80
C ALA A 70 -5.40 14.24 0.68
N ARG A 71 -4.85 13.24 -0.03
CA ARG A 71 -5.56 12.53 -1.11
C ARG A 71 -6.72 11.70 -0.58
N GLU A 72 -6.51 10.95 0.51
CA GLU A 72 -7.55 10.13 1.14
C GLU A 72 -8.75 10.99 1.54
N ARG A 73 -8.50 12.13 2.20
CA ARG A 73 -9.55 13.09 2.57
C ARG A 73 -10.35 13.59 1.37
N SER A 74 -9.69 13.89 0.25
CA SER A 74 -10.37 14.33 -0.97
C SER A 74 -11.20 13.22 -1.63
N GLN A 75 -10.83 11.95 -1.46
CA GLN A 75 -11.57 10.82 -2.03
C GLN A 75 -12.83 10.49 -1.24
N GLU A 76 -12.82 10.64 0.09
CA GLU A 76 -14.02 10.45 0.93
C GLU A 76 -15.11 11.49 0.67
N THR A 77 -14.78 12.64 0.07
CA THR A 77 -15.74 13.70 -0.22
C THR A 77 -16.41 13.59 -1.59
N SER A 78 -16.00 12.63 -2.43
CA SER A 78 -16.63 12.38 -3.74
C SER A 78 -17.89 11.50 -3.62
N PRO A 79 -18.99 11.82 -4.31
CA PRO A 79 -20.18 10.97 -4.32
C PRO A 79 -19.85 9.58 -4.92
N PRO A 80 -20.54 8.50 -4.49
CA PRO A 80 -20.30 7.17 -5.02
C PRO A 80 -20.49 7.17 -6.54
N VAL A 81 -19.47 6.67 -7.24
CA VAL A 81 -19.48 6.53 -8.70
C VAL A 81 -20.27 5.26 -9.04
N ASP A 82 -21.45 5.41 -9.62
CA ASP A 82 -22.25 4.29 -10.14
C ASP A 82 -21.47 3.56 -11.23
N SER A 83 -20.85 2.43 -10.89
CA SER A 83 -20.03 1.63 -11.80
C SER A 83 -20.80 0.42 -12.32
N GLU A 84 -21.87 0.63 -13.09
CA GLU A 84 -22.35 -0.39 -14.02
C GLU A 84 -21.47 -0.34 -15.28
N ARG A 85 -20.38 -1.12 -15.30
CA ARG A 85 -19.63 -1.39 -16.53
C ARG A 85 -20.02 -2.77 -17.06
N ASN A 86 -20.96 -2.79 -18.01
CA ASN A 86 -21.30 -3.95 -18.83
C ASN A 86 -20.03 -4.48 -19.53
N PHE A 87 -19.59 -5.67 -19.13
CA PHE A 87 -18.53 -6.41 -19.80
C PHE A 87 -19.14 -7.24 -20.93
N VAL A 88 -18.77 -6.95 -22.18
CA VAL A 88 -19.17 -7.74 -23.35
C VAL A 88 -18.01 -8.69 -23.70
N PRO A 89 -18.14 -10.02 -23.56
CA PRO A 89 -17.04 -10.94 -23.88
C PRO A 89 -16.98 -11.20 -25.39
N ALA A 90 -15.80 -11.02 -25.99
CA ALA A 90 -15.47 -11.54 -27.32
C ALA A 90 -14.99 -13.00 -27.19
N GLU A 91 -15.25 -13.81 -28.23
CA GLU A 91 -15.48 -15.25 -28.16
C GLU A 91 -14.30 -16.20 -27.83
N MET A 92 -14.68 -17.24 -27.07
CA MET A 92 -14.35 -18.67 -27.08
C MET A 92 -12.90 -19.19 -26.98
N GLY A 93 -12.58 -19.65 -25.76
CA GLY A 93 -11.80 -20.86 -25.49
C GLY A 93 -12.36 -21.54 -24.23
N THR A 94 -12.95 -22.72 -24.38
CA THR A 94 -13.70 -23.50 -23.39
C THR A 94 -13.01 -23.68 -22.03
N VAL A 95 -13.66 -23.23 -20.95
CA VAL A 95 -13.87 -24.02 -19.72
C VAL A 95 -15.22 -23.65 -19.09
N LEU A 96 -16.04 -24.69 -18.94
CA LEU A 96 -17.42 -24.68 -18.50
C LEU A 96 -17.49 -24.67 -16.95
N SER A 97 -18.29 -23.76 -16.42
CA SER A 97 -19.12 -23.91 -15.20
C SER A 97 -18.43 -24.11 -13.83
N ILE A 98 -18.04 -22.99 -13.17
CA ILE A 98 -18.11 -22.84 -11.70
C ILE A 98 -18.48 -21.38 -11.36
N LEU A 99 -19.65 -20.93 -11.80
CA LEU A 99 -20.21 -19.61 -11.45
C LEU A 99 -21.61 -19.82 -10.88
N GLU A 100 -21.70 -20.49 -9.73
CA GLU A 100 -22.90 -20.41 -8.91
C GLU A 100 -22.50 -20.60 -7.43
N ALA A 101 -22.87 -19.61 -6.61
CA ALA A 101 -22.69 -19.52 -5.16
C ALA A 101 -21.28 -19.21 -4.62
N ILE A 102 -20.71 -18.07 -5.02
CA ILE A 102 -19.88 -17.29 -4.08
C ILE A 102 -20.72 -16.08 -3.67
N GLU A 103 -21.31 -16.17 -2.49
CA GLU A 103 -21.91 -15.02 -1.79
C GLU A 103 -20.95 -13.82 -1.89
N PRO A 104 -21.45 -12.60 -2.14
CA PRO A 104 -20.60 -11.42 -2.15
C PRO A 104 -19.79 -11.42 -0.85
N PRO A 105 -18.46 -11.21 -0.89
CA PRO A 105 -17.68 -11.11 0.32
C PRO A 105 -18.32 -10.01 1.16
N GLN A 106 -18.85 -10.39 2.32
CA GLN A 106 -19.34 -9.43 3.30
C GLN A 106 -18.23 -8.42 3.49
N ALA A 107 -18.55 -7.13 3.26
CA ALA A 107 -17.62 -6.04 3.51
C ALA A 107 -16.95 -6.32 4.85
N PRO A 108 -15.61 -6.39 4.94
CA PRO A 108 -14.98 -6.65 6.20
C PRO A 108 -15.51 -5.60 7.17
N ALA A 109 -16.10 -6.07 8.27
CA ALA A 109 -16.44 -5.21 9.39
C ALA A 109 -15.24 -4.28 9.60
N ILE A 110 -15.48 -2.98 9.78
CA ILE A 110 -14.45 -2.03 10.16
C ILE A 110 -13.75 -2.64 11.39
N ILE A 111 -12.61 -3.29 11.16
CA ILE A 111 -11.71 -3.66 12.24
C ILE A 111 -11.18 -2.32 12.66
N GLU A 112 -11.73 -1.78 13.76
CA GLU A 112 -11.23 -0.58 14.40
C GLU A 112 -9.70 -0.67 14.37
N ALA A 113 -9.08 0.32 13.73
CA ALA A 113 -7.63 0.41 13.62
C ALA A 113 -7.05 0.18 15.01
N VAL A 114 -6.47 -0.99 15.24
CA VAL A 114 -5.85 -1.36 16.50
C VAL A 114 -4.66 -0.41 16.68
N PRO A 115 -4.73 0.59 17.59
CA PRO A 115 -3.65 1.54 17.74
C PRO A 115 -2.65 0.93 18.72
N GLN A 116 -1.82 -0.01 18.27
CA GLN A 116 -0.89 -0.71 19.16
C GLN A 116 0.60 -0.51 18.85
N GLN A 117 1.00 0.11 17.73
CA GLN A 117 2.45 0.24 17.43
C GLN A 117 3.01 1.66 17.47
N HIS A 118 2.17 2.69 17.51
CA HIS A 118 2.64 4.08 17.65
C HIS A 118 3.09 4.43 19.09
N ALA A 119 2.64 3.68 20.10
CA ALA A 119 3.00 3.92 21.51
C ALA A 119 4.39 3.37 21.88
N GLU A 120 4.80 2.24 21.29
CA GLU A 120 6.09 1.60 21.57
C GLU A 120 7.27 2.43 21.04
N ILE A 121 7.13 2.96 19.81
CA ILE A 121 8.13 3.80 19.14
C ILE A 121 8.27 5.17 19.83
N ALA A 122 7.18 5.70 20.39
CA ALA A 122 7.20 6.94 21.19
C ALA A 122 7.96 6.74 22.52
N ARG A 123 7.74 5.61 23.20
CA ARG A 123 8.48 5.25 24.44
C ARG A 123 9.97 5.05 24.22
N GLN A 124 10.37 4.40 23.12
CA GLN A 124 11.77 4.17 22.80
C GLN A 124 12.53 5.47 22.48
N ARG A 125 11.83 6.48 21.94
CA ARG A 125 12.39 7.83 21.69
C ARG A 125 12.65 8.62 22.97
N GLU A 126 11.84 8.45 24.01
CA GLU A 126 12.07 9.11 25.31
C GLU A 126 13.23 8.48 26.10
N GLN A 127 13.48 7.17 25.96
CA GLN A 127 14.62 6.52 26.62
C GLN A 127 15.97 6.86 25.99
N LEU A 128 16.00 7.20 24.69
CA LEU A 128 17.21 7.60 23.97
C LEU A 128 17.55 9.09 24.09
N SER A 129 16.70 9.92 24.72
CA SER A 129 17.01 11.33 25.01
C SER A 129 17.62 11.56 26.39
N LEU A 130 17.78 10.49 27.18
CA LEU A 130 18.38 10.51 28.53
C LEU A 130 19.86 10.04 28.56
N PHE A 131 20.47 9.83 27.40
CA PHE A 131 21.92 9.57 27.24
C PHE A 131 22.55 10.59 26.30
#